data_AF-A0A833GLN2-F1
#
_entry.id   AF-A0A833GLN2-F1
#
_cell.length_a   1.000
_cell.length_b   1.000
_cell.length_c   1.000
_cell.angle_alpha   90.00
_cell.angle_beta   90.00
_cell.angle_gamma   90.00
#
_symmetry.space_group_name_H-M   'P 1'
#
loop_
_entity.id
_entity.type
_entity.pdbx_description
1 polymer ?
#
loop_
_entity_poly.entity_id
_entity_poly.type
_entity_poly.pdbx_seq_one_letter_code
_entity_poly.pdbx_strand_id
1 'polypeptide(L)'
;MRRICVLLALIVPALASAQSPPNFLWLDDFELCPSPQSYRPDRDSDDYGDDNYRFVGCVQPPEFFPVAPGDCDDLDPGINPSAVEQCNGIDEDCDGMVDENALGAGASCDTGLVGACSLGTFQCQGASGLVCVSDTPSSPEVCNGIDDNCDGQVDEGNPGGGQTCNTGLPGACSIGTTVCQGGGFVCVPDNQPCP
;
A
#
# COMPACT_ATOMS: atom_id res chain seq x y z
N MET A 1 -50.52 23.12 20.20
CA MET A 1 -51.80 23.47 20.86
C MET A 1 -52.47 24.56 20.04
N ARG A 2 -53.74 24.30 19.68
CA ARG A 2 -54.66 25.10 18.87
C ARG A 2 -54.79 26.57 19.31
N ARG A 3 -54.91 27.48 18.34
CA ARG A 3 -55.90 28.56 18.39
C ARG A 3 -56.74 28.51 17.12
N ILE A 4 -57.96 28.02 17.30
CA ILE A 4 -59.08 28.11 16.37
C ILE A 4 -59.66 29.53 16.52
N CYS A 5 -59.89 30.24 15.43
CA CYS A 5 -60.90 31.30 15.40
C CYS A 5 -61.75 31.12 14.13
N VAL A 6 -63.03 30.87 14.38
CA VAL A 6 -64.06 30.54 13.39
C VAL A 6 -64.48 31.81 12.66
N LEU A 7 -64.32 31.70 11.34
CA LEU A 7 -65.09 32.30 10.26
C LEU A 7 -66.49 32.85 10.65
N LEU A 8 -66.72 34.16 10.50
CA LEU A 8 -67.97 34.62 9.89
C LEU A 8 -67.65 35.74 8.90
N ALA A 9 -68.03 35.47 7.66
CA ALA A 9 -67.60 36.13 6.44
C ALA A 9 -68.42 37.37 6.11
N LEU A 10 -67.75 38.42 5.60
CA LEU A 10 -68.29 39.29 4.56
C LEU A 10 -67.17 39.66 3.57
N ILE A 11 -67.01 38.78 2.58
CA ILE A 11 -66.83 39.01 1.15
C ILE A 11 -66.42 40.44 0.74
N VAL A 12 -65.12 40.68 0.52
CA VAL A 12 -64.53 41.32 -0.69
C VAL A 12 -63.07 40.81 -0.80
N PRO A 13 -62.59 40.34 -1.97
CA PRO A 13 -61.27 39.73 -2.10
C PRO A 13 -60.15 40.78 -2.23
N ALA A 14 -58.93 40.32 -1.96
CA ALA A 14 -57.64 41.01 -2.11
C ALA A 14 -57.24 41.96 -0.97
N LEU A 15 -56.81 41.37 0.14
CA LEU A 15 -55.93 42.00 1.12
C LEU A 15 -54.49 41.55 0.86
N ALA A 16 -53.67 42.47 0.37
CA ALA A 16 -52.23 42.49 0.63
C ALA A 16 -51.83 43.95 0.89
N SER A 17 -52.16 44.41 2.09
CA SER A 17 -51.55 45.59 2.70
C SER A 17 -50.48 45.08 3.65
N ALA A 18 -49.22 45.11 3.21
CA ALA A 18 -48.07 45.16 4.10
C ALA A 18 -46.95 45.90 3.35
N GLN A 19 -46.77 47.17 3.70
CA GLN A 19 -45.58 47.93 3.36
C GLN A 19 -44.38 47.24 4.01
N SER A 20 -43.53 46.62 3.19
CA SER A 20 -42.19 46.18 3.59
C SER A 20 -41.21 47.36 3.49
N PRO A 21 -40.23 47.48 4.41
CA PRO A 21 -39.22 48.53 4.35
C PRO A 21 -38.28 48.30 3.15
N PRO A 22 -37.69 49.37 2.57
CA PRO A 22 -36.79 49.25 1.44
C PRO A 22 -35.41 48.79 1.95
N ASN A 23 -35.23 47.49 2.20
CA ASN A 23 -33.89 46.85 2.28
C ASN A 23 -33.89 45.34 2.57
N PHE A 24 -35.00 44.62 2.41
CA PHE A 24 -34.98 43.16 2.50
C PHE A 24 -35.31 42.55 1.14
N LEU A 25 -34.27 42.25 0.38
CA LEU A 25 -34.32 41.36 -0.78
C LEU A 25 -34.55 39.93 -0.25
N TRP A 26 -35.80 39.48 -0.27
CA TRP A 26 -36.12 38.06 -0.27
C TRP A 26 -36.56 37.74 -1.70
N LEU A 27 -35.59 37.35 -2.53
CA LEU A 27 -35.79 36.74 -3.84
C LEU A 27 -34.92 35.49 -3.83
N ASP A 28 -35.60 34.35 -3.72
CA ASP A 28 -35.19 33.01 -4.14
C ASP A 28 -33.75 32.90 -4.68
N ASP A 29 -32.82 32.46 -3.84
CA ASP A 29 -31.36 32.38 -4.06
C ASP A 29 -30.89 31.49 -5.24
N PHE A 30 -31.81 30.94 -6.04
CA PHE A 30 -31.51 30.01 -7.14
C PHE A 30 -31.22 30.71 -8.48
N GLU A 31 -31.63 31.98 -8.66
CA GLU A 31 -31.52 32.69 -9.95
C GLU A 31 -30.29 33.62 -10.02
N LEU A 32 -29.61 33.88 -8.91
CA LEU A 32 -28.41 34.74 -8.83
C LEU A 32 -27.09 33.99 -9.08
N CYS A 33 -27.12 32.65 -9.08
CA CYS A 33 -25.94 31.83 -9.30
C CYS A 33 -26.30 30.54 -10.05
N PRO A 34 -26.53 30.60 -11.39
CA PRO A 34 -27.01 29.46 -12.16
C PRO A 34 -25.97 28.33 -12.29
N SER A 35 -24.70 28.61 -12.01
CA SER A 35 -23.60 27.64 -12.06
C SER A 35 -22.61 27.89 -10.91
N PRO A 36 -22.96 27.50 -9.67
CA PRO A 36 -22.04 27.64 -8.54
C PRO A 36 -20.83 26.73 -8.74
N GLN A 37 -19.65 27.26 -8.41
CA GLN A 37 -18.40 26.50 -8.36
C GLN A 37 -18.06 26.14 -6.91
N SER A 38 -17.24 25.11 -6.73
CA SER A 38 -16.67 24.78 -5.42
C SER A 38 -15.26 25.37 -5.34
N TYR A 39 -14.94 25.98 -4.21
CA TYR A 39 -13.63 26.53 -3.91
C TYR A 39 -13.13 26.00 -2.57
N ARG A 40 -11.82 25.79 -2.46
CA ARG A 40 -11.13 25.27 -1.26
C ARG A 40 -9.86 26.09 -1.02
N PRO A 41 -9.36 26.19 0.23
CA PRO A 41 -7.98 26.60 0.42
C PRO A 41 -7.04 25.62 -0.29
N ASP A 42 -5.94 26.15 -0.81
CA ASP A 42 -4.86 25.42 -1.49
C ASP A 42 -3.58 26.12 -1.03
N ARG A 43 -3.07 25.72 0.13
CA ARG A 43 -2.03 26.45 0.85
C ARG A 43 -0.63 26.01 0.42
N ASP A 44 -0.46 24.83 -0.14
CA ASP A 44 0.79 24.33 -0.69
C ASP A 44 0.89 24.40 -2.23
N SER A 45 -0.20 24.80 -2.91
CA SER A 45 -0.25 25.10 -4.34
C SER A 45 -0.06 23.87 -5.24
N ASP A 46 -0.74 22.77 -4.91
CA ASP A 46 -0.66 21.49 -5.63
C ASP A 46 -1.90 21.16 -6.51
N ASP A 47 -2.83 22.12 -6.64
CA ASP A 47 -4.12 22.01 -7.35
C ASP A 47 -5.17 21.11 -6.67
N TYR A 48 -4.95 20.70 -5.42
CA TYR A 48 -5.91 20.07 -4.52
C TYR A 48 -6.18 20.98 -3.32
N GLY A 49 -7.18 20.64 -2.50
CA GLY A 49 -7.47 21.45 -1.32
C GLY A 49 -8.36 20.78 -0.29
N ASP A 50 -8.32 21.32 0.93
CA ASP A 50 -8.99 20.75 2.11
C ASP A 50 -10.52 20.76 1.98
N ASP A 51 -11.11 19.55 1.94
CA ASP A 51 -12.56 19.36 1.86
C ASP A 51 -13.31 19.76 3.15
N ASN A 52 -12.61 19.90 4.29
CA ASN A 52 -13.20 20.43 5.53
C ASN A 52 -13.59 21.91 5.40
N TYR A 53 -12.96 22.65 4.49
CA TYR A 53 -13.22 24.06 4.23
C TYR A 53 -13.67 24.30 2.79
N ARG A 54 -14.81 23.69 2.41
CA ARG A 54 -15.43 23.90 1.10
C ARG A 54 -16.39 25.11 1.08
N PHE A 55 -16.13 26.06 0.19
CA PHE A 55 -17.07 27.14 -0.17
C PHE A 55 -17.73 26.86 -1.51
N VAL A 56 -19.04 27.11 -1.63
CA VAL A 56 -19.79 26.97 -2.89
C VAL A 56 -20.43 28.31 -3.24
N GLY A 57 -20.11 28.85 -4.42
CA GLY A 57 -20.63 30.15 -4.84
C GLY A 57 -20.27 30.53 -6.26
N CYS A 58 -20.67 31.74 -6.67
CA CYS A 58 -20.38 32.28 -8.00
C CYS A 58 -19.18 33.22 -8.04
N VAL A 59 -18.72 33.67 -6.88
CA VAL A 59 -17.55 34.54 -6.75
C VAL A 59 -16.56 33.83 -5.85
N GLN A 60 -15.32 33.73 -6.32
CA GLN A 60 -14.20 33.18 -5.56
C GLN A 60 -13.91 34.05 -4.32
N PRO A 61 -13.93 33.48 -3.10
CA PRO A 61 -13.43 34.17 -1.91
C PRO A 61 -11.90 34.35 -1.97
N PRO A 62 -11.35 35.38 -1.31
CA PRO A 62 -9.91 35.46 -1.09
C PRO A 62 -9.37 34.22 -0.38
N GLU A 63 -8.19 33.73 -0.79
CA GLU A 63 -7.54 32.51 -0.25
C GLU A 63 -8.28 31.18 -0.52
N PHE A 64 -9.27 31.18 -1.42
CA PHE A 64 -9.97 29.97 -1.87
C PHE A 64 -9.82 29.85 -3.38
N PHE A 65 -9.51 28.67 -3.90
CA PHE A 65 -9.23 28.40 -5.31
C PHE A 65 -10.15 27.31 -5.86
N PRO A 66 -10.45 27.31 -7.18
CA PRO A 66 -11.27 26.29 -7.82
C PRO A 66 -10.47 25.00 -8.09
N VAL A 67 -9.91 24.41 -7.03
CA VAL A 67 -9.04 23.22 -7.03
C VAL A 67 -9.82 21.92 -6.80
N ALA A 68 -9.18 20.79 -7.06
CA ALA A 68 -9.75 19.47 -6.84
C ALA A 68 -9.96 19.18 -5.34
N PRO A 69 -10.94 18.34 -4.97
CA PRO A 69 -11.10 17.85 -3.60
C PRO A 69 -10.05 16.81 -3.22
N GLY A 70 -9.95 16.53 -1.92
CA GLY A 70 -9.38 15.29 -1.41
C GLY A 70 -7.95 15.40 -0.89
N ASP A 71 -7.40 16.61 -0.80
CA ASP A 71 -6.12 16.83 -0.14
C ASP A 71 -6.27 16.62 1.38
N CYS A 72 -5.40 15.75 1.90
CA CYS A 72 -5.35 15.32 3.29
C CYS A 72 -4.23 16.01 4.10
N ASP A 73 -3.32 16.75 3.47
CA ASP A 73 -2.33 17.62 4.09
C ASP A 73 -2.04 18.88 3.25
N ASP A 74 -2.90 19.90 3.39
CA ASP A 74 -2.85 21.25 2.76
C ASP A 74 -1.59 22.08 3.10
N LEU A 75 -0.55 21.45 3.67
CA LEU A 75 0.75 22.03 3.97
C LEU A 75 1.90 21.35 3.20
N ASP A 76 1.65 20.22 2.52
CA ASP A 76 2.64 19.43 1.80
C ASP A 76 2.17 19.10 0.37
N PRO A 77 2.75 19.74 -0.66
CA PRO A 77 2.32 19.54 -2.06
C PRO A 77 2.66 18.15 -2.62
N GLY A 78 3.30 17.30 -1.81
CA GLY A 78 3.54 15.89 -2.10
C GLY A 78 2.45 14.94 -1.60
N ILE A 79 1.42 15.44 -0.89
CA ILE A 79 0.34 14.64 -0.29
C ILE A 79 -1.00 15.11 -0.86
N ASN A 80 -1.47 14.46 -1.92
CA ASN A 80 -2.72 14.77 -2.59
C ASN A 80 -3.19 13.62 -3.48
N PRO A 81 -4.45 13.60 -3.95
CA PRO A 81 -5.01 12.56 -4.81
C PRO A 81 -4.33 12.22 -6.14
N SER A 82 -3.26 12.91 -6.52
CA SER A 82 -2.42 12.56 -7.67
C SER A 82 -0.99 12.18 -7.31
N ALA A 83 -0.62 12.27 -6.04
CA ALA A 83 0.67 11.86 -5.55
C ALA A 83 0.86 10.36 -5.78
N VAL A 84 2.12 9.95 -5.77
CA VAL A 84 2.47 8.55 -5.91
C VAL A 84 2.92 8.03 -4.57
N GLU A 85 2.29 6.95 -4.14
CA GLU A 85 2.63 6.22 -2.93
C GLU A 85 4.13 5.87 -2.86
N GLN A 86 4.74 6.25 -1.75
CA GLN A 86 6.07 5.86 -1.35
C GLN A 86 5.96 4.97 -0.14
N CYS A 87 6.83 3.95 -0.05
CA CYS A 87 6.86 3.11 1.13
C CYS A 87 7.52 3.85 2.31
N ASN A 88 6.76 4.68 3.01
CA ASN A 88 7.23 5.52 4.11
C ASN A 88 6.22 5.58 5.29
N GLY A 89 5.06 4.93 5.17
CA GLY A 89 4.00 4.89 6.17
C GLY A 89 3.08 6.11 6.15
N ILE A 90 3.06 6.88 5.06
CA ILE A 90 2.18 8.01 4.79
C ILE A 90 1.23 7.61 3.64
N ASP A 91 -0.01 8.06 3.73
CA ASP A 91 -0.99 8.01 2.64
C ASP A 91 -0.76 9.27 1.80
N GLU A 92 -0.03 9.16 0.69
CA GLU A 92 0.31 10.30 -0.15
C GLU A 92 -0.80 10.61 -1.14
N ASP A 93 -1.51 9.60 -1.64
CA ASP A 93 -2.60 9.79 -2.59
C ASP A 93 -3.98 10.04 -1.92
N CYS A 94 -4.00 10.14 -0.59
CA CYS A 94 -5.17 10.47 0.21
C CYS A 94 -6.39 9.56 -0.05
N ASP A 95 -6.18 8.30 -0.48
CA ASP A 95 -7.26 7.35 -0.74
C ASP A 95 -7.74 6.62 0.54
N GLY A 96 -7.00 6.78 1.65
CA GLY A 96 -7.26 6.19 2.96
C GLY A 96 -6.59 4.83 3.18
N MET A 97 -5.83 4.34 2.20
CA MET A 97 -4.89 3.23 2.32
C MET A 97 -3.47 3.83 2.50
N VAL A 98 -2.52 3.02 2.94
CA VAL A 98 -1.16 3.49 3.24
C VAL A 98 -0.19 2.58 2.52
N ASP A 99 0.72 3.18 1.74
CA ASP A 99 1.78 2.54 0.97
C ASP A 99 1.28 1.49 -0.07
N GLU A 100 0.02 1.57 -0.52
CA GLU A 100 -0.49 0.68 -1.56
C GLU A 100 0.14 0.99 -2.91
N ASN A 101 0.49 -0.04 -3.67
CA ASN A 101 1.16 0.14 -4.96
C ASN A 101 2.43 1.02 -4.90
N ALA A 102 3.05 1.14 -3.71
CA ALA A 102 4.21 1.98 -3.49
C ALA A 102 5.31 1.74 -4.53
N LEU A 103 5.94 2.81 -5.00
CA LEU A 103 6.97 2.73 -6.05
C LEU A 103 8.08 1.75 -5.67
N GLY A 104 8.28 0.75 -6.53
CA GLY A 104 9.31 -0.28 -6.35
C GLY A 104 8.85 -1.50 -5.54
N ALA A 105 7.68 -1.46 -4.89
CA ALA A 105 7.08 -2.67 -4.32
C ALA A 105 6.82 -3.70 -5.44
N GLY A 106 7.18 -4.96 -5.18
CA GLY A 106 7.09 -6.07 -6.13
C GLY A 106 8.22 -6.15 -7.15
N ALA A 107 9.15 -5.18 -7.19
CA ALA A 107 10.34 -5.32 -8.02
C ALA A 107 11.26 -6.43 -7.47
N SER A 108 11.90 -7.16 -8.38
CA SER A 108 12.86 -8.21 -8.01
C SER A 108 14.09 -7.60 -7.35
N CYS A 109 14.62 -8.28 -6.33
CA CYS A 109 15.81 -7.89 -5.59
C CYS A 109 16.69 -9.11 -5.27
N ASP A 110 17.95 -8.85 -4.94
CA ASP A 110 18.88 -9.85 -4.43
C ASP A 110 18.91 -9.74 -2.90
N THR A 111 18.54 -10.81 -2.20
CA THR A 111 18.48 -10.85 -0.73
C THR A 111 19.88 -10.91 -0.10
N GLY A 112 20.90 -11.22 -0.89
CA GLY A 112 22.26 -11.52 -0.42
C GLY A 112 22.38 -12.89 0.26
N LEU A 113 21.30 -13.68 0.30
CA LEU A 113 21.35 -15.06 0.77
C LEU A 113 21.97 -15.99 -0.27
N VAL A 114 22.44 -17.15 0.18
CA VAL A 114 23.01 -18.17 -0.70
C VAL A 114 21.89 -19.03 -1.27
N GLY A 115 22.13 -19.61 -2.44
CA GLY A 115 21.28 -20.66 -2.99
C GLY A 115 19.90 -20.18 -3.44
N ALA A 116 18.86 -20.97 -3.13
CA ALA A 116 17.50 -20.78 -3.64
C ALA A 116 16.90 -19.43 -3.20
N CYS A 117 17.37 -18.92 -2.07
CA CYS A 117 16.81 -17.78 -1.38
C CYS A 117 17.45 -16.45 -1.81
N SER A 118 18.39 -16.49 -2.76
CA SER A 118 19.11 -15.33 -3.29
C SER A 118 18.20 -14.34 -4.03
N LEU A 119 17.14 -14.82 -4.67
CA LEU A 119 16.16 -13.99 -5.34
C LEU A 119 14.98 -13.68 -4.42
N GLY A 120 14.55 -12.43 -4.43
CA GLY A 120 13.40 -11.96 -3.70
C GLY A 120 12.65 -10.85 -4.41
N THR A 121 11.63 -10.34 -3.72
CA THR A 121 10.86 -9.16 -4.11
C THR A 121 10.90 -8.11 -3.02
N PHE A 122 10.92 -6.83 -3.42
CA PHE A 122 10.77 -5.73 -2.48
C PHE A 122 9.33 -5.70 -1.95
N GLN A 123 9.19 -5.87 -0.64
CA GLN A 123 7.93 -5.74 0.08
C GLN A 123 7.95 -4.45 0.90
N CYS A 124 6.86 -3.69 0.85
CA CYS A 124 6.75 -2.51 1.69
C CYS A 124 6.48 -2.91 3.14
N GLN A 125 7.29 -2.38 4.07
CA GLN A 125 7.14 -2.60 5.51
C GLN A 125 6.81 -1.29 6.24
N GLY A 126 5.90 -0.49 5.66
CA GLY A 126 5.49 0.79 6.21
C GLY A 126 6.65 1.80 6.25
N ALA A 127 6.73 2.51 7.37
CA ALA A 127 7.85 3.42 7.68
C ALA A 127 9.25 2.77 7.71
N SER A 128 9.34 1.43 7.69
CA SER A 128 10.64 0.75 7.56
C SER A 128 11.16 0.74 6.12
N GLY A 129 10.33 1.17 5.15
CA GLY A 129 10.67 1.21 3.75
C GLY A 129 10.55 -0.14 3.05
N LEU A 130 11.08 -0.18 1.83
CA LEU A 130 11.15 -1.40 1.02
C LEU A 130 12.17 -2.38 1.62
N VAL A 131 11.72 -3.60 1.89
CA VAL A 131 12.57 -4.71 2.37
C VAL A 131 12.58 -5.81 1.32
N CYS A 132 13.77 -6.25 0.95
CA CYS A 132 13.92 -7.39 0.05
C CYS A 132 13.63 -8.70 0.80
N VAL A 133 12.61 -9.43 0.36
CA VAL A 133 12.18 -10.69 0.99
C VAL A 133 12.30 -11.82 -0.03
N SER A 134 12.90 -12.95 0.37
CA SER A 134 13.03 -14.14 -0.47
C SER A 134 11.69 -14.63 -0.98
N ASP A 135 11.59 -14.89 -2.29
CA ASP A 135 10.37 -15.42 -2.92
C ASP A 135 10.21 -16.92 -2.69
N THR A 136 11.30 -17.62 -2.38
CA THR A 136 11.29 -19.05 -2.16
C THR A 136 10.93 -19.38 -0.70
N PRO A 137 9.89 -20.20 -0.45
CA PRO A 137 9.68 -20.79 0.87
C PRO A 137 10.81 -21.76 1.18
N SER A 138 11.26 -21.80 2.44
CA SER A 138 12.28 -22.75 2.86
C SER A 138 11.81 -24.20 2.67
N SER A 139 12.70 -25.04 2.17
CA SER A 139 12.46 -26.46 1.97
C SER A 139 13.60 -27.28 2.57
N PRO A 140 13.41 -28.55 2.96
CA PRO A 140 14.51 -29.35 3.47
C PRO A 140 15.62 -29.51 2.42
N GLU A 141 16.87 -29.53 2.88
CA GLU A 141 18.04 -29.72 2.02
C GLU A 141 17.92 -30.93 1.08
N VAL A 142 18.33 -30.72 -0.16
CA VAL A 142 18.58 -31.76 -1.15
C VAL A 142 20.04 -31.64 -1.55
N CYS A 143 20.74 -32.77 -1.74
CA CYS A 143 22.13 -32.76 -2.19
C CYS A 143 22.24 -32.24 -3.64
N ASN A 144 22.28 -30.92 -3.82
CA ASN A 144 22.26 -30.23 -5.11
C ASN A 144 23.25 -29.03 -5.15
N GLY A 145 23.90 -28.70 -4.04
CA GLY A 145 24.88 -27.62 -3.95
C GLY A 145 24.25 -26.23 -3.82
N ILE A 146 22.97 -26.17 -3.46
CA ILE A 146 22.17 -24.96 -3.23
C ILE A 146 21.67 -25.03 -1.78
N ASP A 147 21.65 -23.88 -1.10
CA ASP A 147 20.94 -23.73 0.19
C ASP A 147 19.42 -23.73 -0.11
N ASP A 148 18.75 -24.85 0.15
CA ASP A 148 17.32 -25.07 -0.13
C ASP A 148 16.44 -24.63 1.07
N ASN A 149 17.02 -24.58 2.27
CA ASN A 149 16.32 -24.28 3.52
C ASN A 149 16.50 -22.84 4.02
N CYS A 150 17.37 -22.07 3.38
CA CYS A 150 17.71 -20.69 3.69
C CYS A 150 18.38 -20.46 5.06
N ASP A 151 19.11 -21.43 5.63
CA ASP A 151 19.82 -21.26 6.90
C ASP A 151 21.25 -20.71 6.76
N GLY A 152 21.71 -20.52 5.52
CA GLY A 152 23.02 -19.98 5.18
C GLY A 152 24.12 -21.03 5.03
N GLN A 153 23.79 -22.32 5.15
CA GLN A 153 24.67 -23.42 4.83
C GLN A 153 24.16 -24.16 3.59
N VAL A 154 25.02 -24.96 2.99
CA VAL A 154 24.70 -25.71 1.76
C VAL A 154 24.85 -27.20 2.05
N ASP A 155 23.82 -27.97 1.70
CA ASP A 155 23.75 -29.43 1.81
C ASP A 155 24.04 -29.99 3.24
N GLU A 156 23.50 -29.38 4.29
CA GLU A 156 23.77 -29.70 5.69
C GLU A 156 23.15 -31.03 6.13
N GLY A 157 23.83 -31.72 7.05
CA GLY A 157 23.27 -32.93 7.66
C GLY A 157 23.18 -34.12 6.70
N ASN A 158 23.92 -34.10 5.58
CA ASN A 158 23.98 -35.18 4.59
C ASN A 158 22.61 -35.47 3.93
N PRO A 159 22.00 -34.50 3.25
CA PRO A 159 20.66 -34.63 2.67
C PRO A 159 20.62 -35.73 1.62
N GLY A 160 19.68 -36.67 1.74
CA GLY A 160 19.53 -37.82 0.84
C GLY A 160 20.68 -38.85 0.89
N GLY A 161 21.71 -38.64 1.70
CA GLY A 161 22.83 -39.56 1.88
C GLY A 161 22.54 -40.67 2.89
N GLY A 162 23.60 -41.35 3.34
CA GLY A 162 23.50 -42.43 4.33
C GLY A 162 23.17 -43.81 3.73
N GLN A 163 23.12 -43.91 2.40
CA GLN A 163 22.88 -45.18 1.72
C GLN A 163 24.18 -45.96 1.59
N THR A 164 24.08 -47.29 1.64
CA THR A 164 25.23 -48.14 1.38
C THR A 164 25.63 -48.05 -0.10
N CYS A 165 26.93 -47.99 -0.34
CA CYS A 165 27.51 -47.87 -1.67
C CYS A 165 28.78 -48.70 -1.77
N ASN A 166 29.19 -49.01 -3.01
CA ASN A 166 30.45 -49.70 -3.27
C ASN A 166 31.51 -48.68 -3.67
N THR A 167 32.61 -48.61 -2.92
CA THR A 167 33.69 -47.63 -3.10
C THR A 167 34.65 -48.03 -4.24
N GLY A 168 34.57 -49.26 -4.73
CA GLY A 168 35.52 -49.84 -5.69
C GLY A 168 36.86 -50.26 -5.07
N LEU A 169 37.07 -50.06 -3.77
CA LEU A 169 38.28 -50.46 -3.07
C LEU A 169 38.25 -51.94 -2.68
N PRO A 170 39.40 -52.63 -2.62
CA PRO A 170 39.46 -54.04 -2.24
C PRO A 170 39.24 -54.24 -0.72
N GLY A 171 38.75 -55.43 -0.36
CA GLY A 171 38.66 -55.88 1.03
C GLY A 171 37.61 -55.13 1.86
N ALA A 172 37.93 -54.88 3.12
CA ALA A 172 37.04 -54.24 4.10
C ALA A 172 36.65 -52.79 3.74
N CYS A 173 37.30 -52.20 2.74
CA CYS A 173 37.04 -50.87 2.22
C CYS A 173 36.00 -50.85 1.10
N SER A 174 35.60 -52.01 0.57
CA SER A 174 34.66 -52.13 -0.57
C SER A 174 33.26 -51.60 -0.28
N ILE A 175 32.84 -51.61 0.99
CA ILE A 175 31.56 -51.10 1.45
C ILE A 175 31.78 -49.71 2.06
N GLY A 176 30.94 -48.77 1.66
CA GLY A 176 30.92 -47.43 2.19
C GLY A 176 29.50 -46.87 2.31
N THR A 177 29.43 -45.63 2.77
CA THR A 177 28.20 -44.86 2.93
C THR A 177 28.24 -43.62 2.04
N THR A 178 27.11 -43.28 1.41
CA THR A 178 27.00 -42.04 0.62
C THR A 178 26.99 -40.81 1.51
N VAL A 179 27.83 -39.84 1.16
CA VAL A 179 27.93 -38.53 1.81
C VAL A 179 27.71 -37.47 0.74
N CYS A 180 26.87 -36.49 1.03
CA CYS A 180 26.71 -35.32 0.18
C CYS A 180 27.94 -34.42 0.33
N GLN A 181 28.63 -34.17 -0.77
CA GLN A 181 29.81 -33.32 -0.82
C GLN A 181 29.78 -32.49 -2.11
N GLY A 182 29.58 -31.18 -1.97
CA GLY A 182 29.58 -30.24 -3.10
C GLY A 182 28.44 -30.51 -4.10
N GLY A 183 27.22 -30.73 -3.62
CA GLY A 183 26.05 -31.01 -4.45
C GLY A 183 26.04 -32.38 -5.15
N GLY A 184 26.89 -33.30 -4.72
CA GLY A 184 26.94 -34.65 -5.26
C GLY A 184 27.17 -35.72 -4.20
N PHE A 185 26.64 -36.91 -4.44
CA PHE A 185 26.88 -38.07 -3.57
C PHE A 185 28.27 -38.65 -3.82
N VAL A 186 29.10 -38.65 -2.78
CA VAL A 186 30.40 -39.31 -2.74
C VAL A 186 30.30 -40.55 -1.85
N CYS A 187 30.80 -41.69 -2.34
CA CYS A 187 30.85 -42.92 -1.56
C CYS A 187 32.12 -42.95 -0.71
N VAL A 188 31.97 -42.92 0.62
CA VAL A 188 33.10 -42.91 1.56
C VAL A 188 33.19 -44.28 2.25
N PRO A 189 34.35 -44.96 2.28
CA PRO A 189 34.50 -46.25 2.94
C PRO A 189 34.15 -46.19 4.44
N ASP A 190 33.41 -47.18 4.94
CA ASP A 190 32.99 -47.23 6.35
C ASP A 190 34.18 -47.51 7.29
N ASN A 191 35.21 -48.18 6.77
CA ASN A 191 36.44 -48.48 7.49
C ASN A 191 37.54 -47.52 7.02
N GLN A 192 38.12 -46.72 7.91
CA GLN A 192 39.28 -45.87 7.61
C GLN A 192 40.41 -46.04 8.66
N PRO A 193 41.69 -45.94 8.27
CA PRO A 193 42.20 -45.63 6.93
C PRO A 193 42.23 -46.84 5.99
N CYS A 194 41.84 -46.62 4.73
CA CYS A 194 42.03 -47.57 3.63
C CYS A 194 43.37 -47.31 2.93
N PRO A 195 44.12 -48.36 2.55
CA PRO A 195 45.41 -48.24 1.85
C PRO A 195 45.27 -47.77 0.40
#